data_AF-A0AAD5KI34-F1
#
_entry.id   AF-A0AAD5KI34-F1
#
_cell.length_a   1.000
_cell.length_b   1.000
_cell.length_c   1.000
_cell.angle_alpha   90.00
_cell.angle_beta   90.00
_cell.angle_gamma   90.00
#
_symmetry.space_group_name_H-M   'P 1'
#
loop_
_entity.id
_entity.type
_entity.pdbx_description
1 polymer ?
#
loop_
_entity_poly.entity_id
_entity_poly.type
_entity_poly.pdbx_seq_one_letter_code
_entity_poly.pdbx_strand_id
1 'polypeptide(L)'
;METPFEIFCFVLFILEGFLSLSYAHIVLSFRALPLKDMERLQYFFLFATLTVATTSQVVVNPFWMADTFIMGHHLYCYVTWNASSYIKKVIHWSSLNWTESRMKVFPLFLGTLGLVFLHGQHAYLLAMQMHINLIILGLVAVHCAVMAVMYNKQLAWAAPSNVPEWIAKRVEDSKSCLSSTVNDNNSSSSTTSRSRKATKRH
;
A
#
# COMPACT_ATOMS: atom_id res chain seq x y z
N MET A 1 16.29 21.10 26.60
CA MET A 1 16.87 19.75 26.49
C MET A 1 15.72 18.85 26.12
N GLU A 2 15.79 18.17 24.98
CA GLU A 2 14.71 17.30 24.52
C GLU A 2 14.64 16.07 25.42
N THR A 3 13.43 15.67 25.80
CA THR A 3 13.26 14.47 26.61
C THR A 3 13.35 13.22 25.73
N PRO A 4 13.74 12.05 26.28
CA PRO A 4 13.68 10.78 25.53
C PRO A 4 12.28 10.50 24.95
N PHE A 5 11.24 10.95 25.63
CA PHE A 5 9.86 10.85 25.17
C PHE A 5 9.58 11.70 23.92
N GLU A 6 10.06 12.95 23.88
CA GLU A 6 9.92 13.81 22.70
C GLU A 6 10.69 13.25 21.50
N ILE A 7 11.90 12.74 21.71
CA ILE A 7 12.68 12.09 20.65
C ILE A 7 11.94 10.87 20.09
N PHE A 8 11.30 10.09 20.97
CA PHE A 8 10.48 8.96 20.54
C PHE A 8 9.26 9.40 19.73
N CYS A 9 8.54 10.43 20.20
CA CYS A 9 7.43 11.04 19.45
C CYS A 9 7.89 11.60 18.10
N PHE A 10 9.08 12.17 18.03
CA PHE A 10 9.69 12.70 16.81
C PHE A 10 9.94 11.61 15.77
N VAL A 11 10.47 10.45 16.18
CA VAL A 11 10.65 9.32 15.29
C VAL A 11 9.30 8.83 14.77
N LEU A 12 8.32 8.58 15.66
CA LEU A 12 6.99 8.14 15.24
C LEU A 12 6.29 9.15 14.33
N PHE A 13 6.46 10.45 14.59
CA PHE A 13 5.93 11.53 13.77
C PHE A 13 6.44 11.42 12.33
N ILE A 14 7.73 11.15 12.16
CA ILE A 14 8.33 10.95 10.83
C ILE A 14 7.73 9.73 10.14
N LEU A 15 7.57 8.61 10.85
CA LEU A 15 7.04 7.37 10.29
C LEU A 15 5.58 7.51 9.88
N GLU A 16 4.73 8.07 10.75
CA GLU A 16 3.31 8.32 10.47
C GLU A 16 3.12 9.35 9.35
N GLY A 17 3.93 10.41 9.34
CA GLY A 17 3.94 11.40 8.26
C GLY A 17 4.34 10.81 6.92
N PHE A 18 5.38 9.95 6.91
CA PHE A 18 5.79 9.21 5.71
C PHE A 18 4.70 8.27 5.21
N LEU A 19 4.02 7.54 6.09
CA LEU A 19 2.89 6.65 5.74
C LEU A 19 1.74 7.45 5.12
N SER A 20 1.31 8.53 5.77
CA SER A 20 0.23 9.40 5.28
C SER A 20 0.52 9.94 3.88
N LEU A 21 1.72 10.49 3.67
CA LEU A 21 2.12 11.02 2.36
C LEU A 21 2.29 9.91 1.33
N SER A 22 2.79 8.73 1.69
CA SER A 22 2.91 7.60 0.76
C SER A 22 1.55 7.16 0.24
N TYR A 23 0.55 7.02 1.12
CA TYR A 23 -0.82 6.74 0.72
C TYR A 23 -1.41 7.88 -0.12
N ALA A 24 -1.12 9.13 0.19
CA ALA A 24 -1.59 10.30 -0.56
C ALA A 24 -1.08 10.27 -2.01
N HIS A 25 0.21 9.96 -2.21
CA HIS A 25 0.80 9.84 -3.53
C HIS A 25 0.19 8.70 -4.35
N ILE A 26 -0.17 7.58 -3.70
CA ILE A 26 -0.83 6.45 -4.37
C ILE A 26 -2.25 6.83 -4.76
N VAL A 27 -3.07 7.30 -3.82
CA VAL A 27 -4.51 7.59 -4.06
C VAL A 27 -4.70 8.71 -5.08
N LEU A 28 -3.84 9.74 -5.06
CA LEU A 28 -3.84 10.86 -6.01
C LEU A 28 -3.11 10.55 -7.32
N SER A 29 -2.59 9.33 -7.49
CA SER A 29 -1.88 8.92 -8.71
C SER A 29 -0.61 9.73 -9.00
N PHE A 30 0.05 10.29 -7.98
CA PHE A 30 1.34 10.98 -8.15
C PHE A 30 2.50 10.01 -8.28
N ARG A 31 2.48 8.90 -7.54
CA ARG A 31 3.52 7.87 -7.59
C ARG A 31 2.92 6.49 -7.38
N ALA A 32 3.39 5.52 -8.17
CA ALA A 32 3.08 4.11 -8.03
C ALA A 32 4.25 3.24 -8.49
N LEU A 33 4.24 1.96 -8.10
CA LEU A 33 5.21 0.95 -8.53
C LEU A 33 4.62 0.05 -9.63
N PRO A 34 5.46 -0.58 -10.48
CA PRO A 34 5.03 -1.68 -11.32
C PRO A 34 4.46 -2.82 -10.47
N LEU A 35 3.49 -3.55 -10.99
CA LEU A 35 2.82 -4.61 -10.24
C LEU A 35 3.80 -5.68 -9.72
N LYS A 36 4.79 -6.10 -10.50
CA LYS A 36 5.79 -7.08 -10.05
C LYS A 36 6.63 -6.58 -8.87
N ASP A 37 6.86 -5.27 -8.78
CA ASP A 37 7.65 -4.67 -7.70
C ASP A 37 6.80 -4.47 -6.42
N MET A 38 5.47 -4.57 -6.53
CA MET A 38 4.56 -4.49 -5.38
C MET A 38 4.76 -5.64 -4.40
N GLU A 39 5.25 -6.82 -4.82
CA GLU A 39 5.44 -7.97 -3.92
C GLU A 39 6.25 -7.63 -2.67
N ARG A 40 7.22 -6.73 -2.79
CA ARG A 40 8.08 -6.27 -1.68
C ARG A 40 7.36 -5.34 -0.71
N LEU A 41 6.21 -4.77 -1.08
CA LEU A 41 5.40 -3.92 -0.20
C LEU A 41 4.64 -4.72 0.85
N GLN A 42 4.69 -6.05 0.87
CA GLN A 42 4.14 -6.83 1.99
C GLN A 42 4.66 -6.29 3.34
N TYR A 43 5.97 -6.11 3.46
CA TYR A 43 6.61 -5.60 4.68
C TYR A 43 6.27 -4.13 4.99
N PHE A 44 5.83 -3.36 4.00
CA PHE A 44 5.32 -2.01 4.22
C PHE A 44 4.05 -2.03 5.07
N PHE A 45 3.16 -3.01 4.88
CA PHE A 45 1.97 -3.17 5.73
C PHE A 45 2.31 -3.65 7.14
N LEU A 46 3.33 -4.49 7.32
CA LEU A 46 3.83 -4.84 8.65
C LEU A 46 4.39 -3.59 9.36
N PHE A 47 5.21 -2.82 8.67
CA PHE A 47 5.74 -1.55 9.16
C PHE A 47 4.62 -0.57 9.54
N ALA A 48 3.59 -0.43 8.70
CA ALA A 48 2.43 0.41 9.00
C ALA A 48 1.65 -0.09 10.23
N THR A 49 1.48 -1.41 10.37
CA THR A 49 0.84 -2.03 11.55
C THR A 49 1.60 -1.69 12.83
N LEU A 50 2.92 -1.89 12.84
CA LEU A 50 3.77 -1.61 14.00
C LEU A 50 3.79 -0.13 14.37
N THR A 51 3.79 0.74 13.36
CA THR A 51 3.78 2.19 13.58
C THR A 51 2.48 2.61 14.26
N VAL A 52 1.32 2.22 13.70
CA VAL A 52 0.00 2.51 14.31
C VAL A 52 -0.08 1.93 15.72
N ALA A 53 0.29 0.67 15.90
CA ALA A 53 0.26 0.01 17.21
C ALA A 53 1.08 0.76 18.25
N THR A 54 2.27 1.22 17.87
CA THR A 54 3.16 1.96 18.77
C THR A 54 2.62 3.35 19.06
N THR A 55 2.17 4.08 18.03
CA THR A 55 1.58 5.42 18.18
C THR A 55 0.36 5.41 19.10
N SER A 56 -0.54 4.44 18.95
CA SER A 56 -1.75 4.31 19.79
C SER A 56 -1.46 4.01 21.27
N GLN A 57 -0.24 3.61 21.65
CA GLN A 57 0.18 3.51 23.06
C GLN A 57 0.74 4.81 23.62
N VAL A 58 1.14 5.75 22.75
CA VAL A 58 1.81 7.01 23.12
C VAL A 58 0.84 8.16 23.19
N VAL A 59 -0.12 8.22 22.26
CA VAL A 59 -1.09 9.32 22.16
C VAL A 59 -2.50 8.82 22.42
N VAL A 60 -3.27 9.59 23.19
CA VAL A 60 -4.70 9.30 23.40
C VAL A 60 -5.46 9.74 22.16
N ASN A 61 -6.01 8.77 21.43
CA ASN A 61 -6.81 9.02 20.25
C ASN A 61 -8.31 8.83 20.57
N PRO A 62 -9.15 9.87 20.45
CA PRO A 62 -10.60 9.73 20.64
C PRO A 62 -11.25 8.79 19.61
N PHE A 63 -10.56 8.49 18.51
CA PHE A 63 -10.98 7.58 17.45
C PHE A 63 -10.33 6.19 17.56
N TRP A 64 -10.06 5.69 18.76
CA TRP A 64 -9.40 4.39 19.01
C TRP A 64 -10.01 3.19 18.25
N MET A 65 -11.31 3.22 17.93
CA MET A 65 -11.94 2.20 17.08
C MET A 65 -11.42 2.23 15.65
N ALA A 66 -11.16 3.42 15.10
CA ALA A 66 -10.55 3.58 13.79
C ALA A 66 -9.10 3.08 13.80
N ASP A 67 -8.35 3.30 14.89
CA ASP A 67 -6.98 2.80 15.08
C ASP A 67 -6.95 1.26 15.10
N THR A 68 -7.90 0.66 15.82
CA THR A 68 -8.05 -0.79 15.85
C THR A 68 -8.38 -1.34 14.47
N PHE A 69 -9.27 -0.67 13.74
CA PHE A 69 -9.64 -1.06 12.38
C PHE A 69 -8.47 -0.96 11.41
N ILE A 70 -7.72 0.15 11.39
CA ILE A 70 -6.59 0.34 10.47
C ILE A 70 -5.44 -0.62 10.80
N MET A 71 -5.16 -0.87 12.09
CA MET A 71 -4.19 -1.88 12.50
C MET A 71 -4.60 -3.27 12.02
N GLY A 72 -5.88 -3.64 12.21
CA GLY A 72 -6.42 -4.91 11.71
C GLY A 72 -6.39 -5.01 10.18
N HIS A 73 -6.67 -3.92 9.46
CA HIS A 73 -6.60 -3.85 8.00
C HIS A 73 -5.16 -4.04 7.50
N HIS A 74 -4.18 -3.35 8.07
CA HIS A 74 -2.78 -3.50 7.70
C HIS A 74 -2.27 -4.92 7.97
N LEU A 75 -2.61 -5.48 9.14
CA LEU A 75 -2.25 -6.85 9.49
C LEU A 75 -2.91 -7.87 8.54
N TYR A 76 -4.18 -7.66 8.19
CA TYR A 76 -4.87 -8.48 7.20
C TYR A 76 -4.17 -8.41 5.84
N CYS A 77 -3.78 -7.21 5.38
CA CYS A 77 -3.03 -7.04 4.14
C CYS A 77 -1.70 -7.79 4.17
N TYR A 78 -0.95 -7.70 5.28
CA TYR A 78 0.31 -8.40 5.46
C TYR A 78 0.16 -9.92 5.45
N VAL A 79 -0.79 -10.47 6.21
CA VAL A 79 -0.99 -11.92 6.37
C VAL A 79 -1.57 -12.55 5.12
N THR A 80 -2.48 -11.86 4.44
CA THR A 80 -3.18 -12.39 3.25
C THR A 80 -2.58 -11.89 1.94
N TRP A 81 -1.34 -11.39 1.99
CA TRP A 81 -0.59 -10.89 0.85
C TRP A 81 -0.56 -11.91 -0.29
N ASN A 82 -0.93 -11.49 -1.50
CA ASN A 82 -1.06 -12.35 -2.69
C ASN A 82 -2.01 -13.58 -2.57
N ALA A 83 -2.68 -13.78 -1.43
CA ALA A 83 -3.62 -14.88 -1.23
C ALA A 83 -5.08 -14.43 -1.44
N SER A 84 -5.47 -13.30 -0.83
CA SER A 84 -6.84 -12.79 -0.87
C SER A 84 -7.18 -12.11 -2.19
N SER A 85 -8.38 -12.35 -2.72
CA SER A 85 -8.91 -11.67 -3.91
C SER A 85 -9.00 -10.15 -3.70
N TYR A 86 -9.37 -9.72 -2.50
CA TYR A 86 -9.37 -8.32 -2.11
C TYR A 86 -7.97 -7.72 -2.18
N ILE A 87 -6.96 -8.39 -1.62
CA ILE A 87 -5.58 -7.88 -1.62
C ILE A 87 -5.00 -7.84 -3.04
N LYS A 88 -5.25 -8.85 -3.86
CA LYS A 88 -4.88 -8.81 -5.29
C LYS A 88 -5.48 -7.59 -6.00
N LYS A 89 -6.74 -7.25 -5.68
CA LYS A 89 -7.40 -6.05 -6.22
C LYS A 89 -6.74 -4.75 -5.70
N VAL A 90 -6.40 -4.68 -4.42
CA VAL A 90 -5.69 -3.54 -3.81
C VAL A 90 -4.33 -3.33 -4.48
N ILE A 91 -3.52 -4.39 -4.60
CA ILE A 91 -2.19 -4.37 -5.23
C ILE A 91 -2.30 -3.93 -6.69
N HIS A 92 -3.25 -4.49 -7.44
CA HIS A 92 -3.45 -4.11 -8.83
C HIS A 92 -3.85 -2.63 -8.97
N TRP A 93 -4.84 -2.19 -8.20
CA TRP A 93 -5.35 -0.80 -8.21
C TRP A 93 -4.29 0.23 -7.78
N SER A 94 -3.40 -0.11 -6.85
CA SER A 94 -2.32 0.78 -6.42
C SER A 94 -1.15 0.85 -7.40
N SER A 95 -1.02 -0.12 -8.31
CA SER A 95 0.12 -0.23 -9.24
C SER A 95 0.05 0.68 -10.48
N LEU A 96 1.17 0.80 -11.17
CA LEU A 96 1.26 1.43 -12.50
C LEU A 96 0.51 0.65 -13.59
N ASN A 97 0.19 -0.63 -13.34
CA ASN A 97 -0.59 -1.43 -14.26
C ASN A 97 -2.07 -1.00 -14.29
N TRP A 98 -2.54 -0.27 -13.28
CA TRP A 98 -3.85 0.37 -13.28
C TRP A 98 -3.80 1.68 -14.07
N THR A 99 -4.38 1.66 -15.27
CA THR A 99 -4.36 2.80 -16.21
C THR A 99 -5.60 3.70 -16.10
N GLU A 100 -6.63 3.27 -15.37
CA GLU A 100 -7.85 4.04 -15.18
C GLU A 100 -7.74 5.03 -14.01
N SER A 101 -8.66 6.00 -13.95
CA SER A 101 -8.77 6.86 -12.77
C SER A 101 -9.04 6.02 -11.52
N ARG A 102 -8.21 6.22 -10.49
CA ARG A 102 -8.32 5.53 -9.19
C ARG A 102 -9.66 5.80 -8.50
N MET A 103 -10.25 6.97 -8.71
CA MET A 103 -11.56 7.36 -8.17
C MET A 103 -12.71 6.48 -8.66
N LYS A 104 -12.57 5.80 -9.81
CA LYS A 104 -13.61 4.91 -10.35
C LYS A 104 -13.89 3.71 -9.44
N VAL A 105 -12.88 3.27 -8.67
CA VAL A 105 -13.07 2.22 -7.66
C VAL A 105 -13.28 2.89 -6.30
N PHE A 106 -14.45 3.52 -6.15
CA PHE A 106 -14.77 4.38 -5.02
C PHE A 106 -14.48 3.76 -3.64
N PRO A 107 -14.79 2.47 -3.36
CA PRO A 107 -14.47 1.88 -2.06
C PRO A 107 -12.97 1.80 -1.77
N LEU A 108 -12.13 1.53 -2.77
CA LEU A 108 -10.68 1.51 -2.60
C LEU A 108 -10.14 2.93 -2.45
N PHE A 109 -10.61 3.86 -3.27
CA PHE A 109 -10.26 5.27 -3.17
C PHE A 109 -10.56 5.83 -1.76
N LEU A 110 -11.79 5.63 -1.27
CA LEU A 110 -12.21 6.10 0.03
C LEU A 110 -11.46 5.39 1.16
N GLY A 111 -11.25 4.08 1.04
CA GLY A 111 -10.46 3.31 2.00
C GLY A 111 -9.02 3.84 2.11
N THR A 112 -8.33 4.04 0.99
CA THR A 112 -6.97 4.60 0.98
C THR A 112 -6.94 6.05 1.45
N LEU A 113 -7.95 6.87 1.12
CA LEU A 113 -8.08 8.22 1.67
C LEU A 113 -8.25 8.22 3.20
N GLY A 114 -9.00 7.25 3.72
CA GLY A 114 -9.09 6.99 5.16
C GLY A 114 -7.73 6.68 5.78
N LEU A 115 -6.88 5.89 5.11
CA LEU A 115 -5.50 5.63 5.56
C LEU A 115 -4.66 6.91 5.59
N VAL A 116 -4.77 7.78 4.57
CA VAL A 116 -4.11 9.09 4.56
C VAL A 116 -4.50 9.90 5.78
N PHE A 117 -5.81 10.00 6.05
CA PHE A 117 -6.35 10.76 7.16
C PHE A 117 -5.90 10.20 8.52
N LEU A 118 -6.00 8.90 8.75
CA LEU A 118 -5.67 8.29 10.05
C LEU A 118 -4.18 8.40 10.37
N HIS A 119 -3.30 8.10 9.42
CA HIS A 119 -1.86 8.31 9.59
C HIS A 119 -1.53 9.81 9.77
N GLY A 120 -2.22 10.70 9.05
CA GLY A 120 -2.06 12.15 9.20
C GLY A 120 -2.52 12.65 10.57
N GLN A 121 -3.61 12.10 11.10
CA GLN A 121 -4.11 12.39 12.44
C GLN A 121 -3.12 11.90 13.51
N HIS A 122 -2.56 10.70 13.36
CA HIS A 122 -1.49 10.20 14.24
C HIS A 122 -0.28 11.13 14.26
N ALA A 123 0.21 11.54 13.08
CA ALA A 123 1.29 12.52 12.99
C ALA A 123 0.91 13.85 13.67
N TYR A 124 -0.31 14.33 13.50
CA TYR A 124 -0.79 15.53 14.20
C TYR A 124 -0.80 15.37 15.73
N LEU A 125 -1.33 14.26 16.25
CA LEU A 125 -1.36 14.00 17.70
C LEU A 125 0.04 13.88 18.30
N LEU A 126 0.98 13.28 17.58
CA LEU A 126 2.39 13.21 17.97
C LEU A 126 3.06 14.59 17.93
N ALA A 127 2.73 15.43 16.95
CA ALA A 127 3.22 16.81 16.88
C ALA A 127 2.78 17.62 18.11
N MET A 128 1.57 17.38 18.62
CA MET A 128 1.08 18.02 19.86
C MET A 128 1.87 17.61 21.12
N GLN A 129 2.72 16.58 21.05
CA GLN A 129 3.60 16.15 22.14
C GLN A 129 5.01 16.75 22.06
N MET A 130 5.30 17.60 21.06
CA MET A 130 6.64 18.10 20.76
C MET A 130 6.70 19.63 20.68
N HIS A 131 7.88 20.18 20.96
CA HIS A 131 8.17 21.57 20.67
C HIS A 131 8.19 21.89 19.16
N ILE A 132 7.86 23.15 18.82
CA ILE A 132 7.74 23.61 17.43
C ILE A 132 9.00 23.37 16.58
N ASN A 133 10.20 23.45 17.18
CA ASN A 133 11.46 23.21 16.47
C ASN A 133 11.56 21.76 15.97
N LEU A 134 11.15 20.80 16.79
CA LEU A 134 11.10 19.38 16.42
C LEU A 134 10.02 19.11 15.37
N ILE A 135 8.87 19.79 15.45
CA ILE A 135 7.83 19.67 14.43
C ILE A 135 8.36 20.13 13.07
N ILE A 136 9.00 21.31 12.99
CA ILE A 136 9.58 21.84 11.74
C ILE A 136 10.65 20.88 11.21
N LEU A 137 11.59 20.45 12.06
CA LEU A 137 12.62 19.49 11.66
C LEU A 137 12.01 18.16 11.19
N GLY A 138 10.95 17.70 11.85
CA GLY A 138 10.23 16.48 11.51
C GLY A 138 9.56 16.59 10.15
N LEU A 139 8.95 17.73 9.82
CA LEU A 139 8.35 17.96 8.50
C LEU A 139 9.41 17.91 7.39
N VAL A 140 10.58 18.50 7.64
CA VAL A 140 11.73 18.38 6.73
C VAL A 140 12.15 16.92 6.59
N ALA A 141 12.25 16.18 7.70
CA ALA A 141 12.63 14.77 7.68
C ALA A 141 11.61 13.88 6.95
N VAL A 142 10.30 14.10 7.15
CA VAL A 142 9.21 13.44 6.41
C VAL A 142 9.35 13.70 4.92
N HIS A 143 9.57 14.97 4.53
CA HIS A 143 9.76 15.32 3.13
C HIS A 143 10.99 14.61 2.54
N CYS A 144 12.12 14.64 3.24
CA CYS A 144 13.34 13.92 2.84
C CYS A 144 13.09 12.41 2.70
N ALA A 145 12.34 11.79 3.61
CA ALA A 145 12.01 10.36 3.54
C ALA A 145 11.15 10.03 2.30
N VAL A 146 10.13 10.83 2.02
CA VAL A 146 9.30 10.69 0.80
C VAL A 146 10.17 10.85 -0.45
N MET A 147 11.08 11.83 -0.47
CA MET A 147 11.99 12.03 -1.61
C MET A 147 12.96 10.87 -1.79
N ALA A 148 13.53 10.37 -0.69
CA ALA A 148 14.51 9.27 -0.68
C ALA A 148 13.91 7.91 -1.07
N VAL A 149 12.60 7.71 -0.88
CA VAL A 149 11.91 6.46 -1.22
C VAL A 149 11.13 6.60 -2.53
N MET A 150 10.21 7.55 -2.62
CA MET A 150 9.25 7.62 -3.73
C MET A 150 9.75 8.41 -4.95
N TYR A 151 10.78 9.24 -4.79
CA TYR A 151 11.37 10.03 -5.87
C TYR A 151 12.81 9.60 -6.21
N ASN A 152 13.29 8.53 -5.58
CA ASN A 152 14.60 7.98 -5.83
C ASN A 152 14.64 7.28 -7.19
N LYS A 153 15.56 7.72 -8.06
CA LYS A 153 15.73 7.20 -9.43
C LYS A 153 16.15 5.72 -9.48
N GLN A 154 16.69 5.18 -8.39
CA GLN A 154 17.07 3.77 -8.27
C GLN A 154 15.87 2.88 -7.90
N LEU A 155 14.77 3.48 -7.40
CA LEU A 155 13.54 2.79 -7.06
C LEU A 155 12.52 2.98 -8.19
N ALA A 156 11.68 1.98 -8.42
CA ALA A 156 10.77 1.95 -9.58
C ALA A 156 9.51 2.83 -9.42
N TRP A 157 9.53 3.81 -8.52
CA TRP A 157 8.39 4.70 -8.29
C TRP A 157 8.26 5.72 -9.43
N ALA A 158 7.16 5.66 -10.18
CA ALA A 158 6.91 6.57 -11.30
C ALA A 158 5.54 7.25 -11.16
N ALA A 159 5.42 8.42 -11.77
CA ALA A 159 4.11 9.00 -12.02
C ALA A 159 3.47 8.26 -13.19
N PRO A 160 2.19 7.85 -13.13
CA PRO A 160 1.50 7.21 -14.25
C PRO A 160 1.51 8.07 -15.52
N SER A 161 1.57 9.39 -15.39
CA SER A 161 1.66 10.34 -16.51
C SER A 161 3.06 10.46 -17.13
N ASN A 162 4.10 9.98 -16.44
CA ASN A 162 5.49 10.05 -16.90
C ASN A 162 6.29 8.86 -16.37
N VAL A 163 6.19 7.73 -17.09
CA VAL A 163 6.87 6.48 -16.75
C VAL A 163 8.16 6.36 -17.58
N PRO A 164 9.35 6.36 -16.94
CA PRO A 164 10.62 6.11 -17.63
C PRO A 164 10.64 4.76 -18.34
N GLU A 165 11.33 4.67 -19.48
CA GLU A 165 11.37 3.48 -20.36
C GLU A 165 11.77 2.20 -19.61
N TRP A 166 12.77 2.27 -18.73
CA TRP A 166 13.20 1.11 -17.95
C TRP A 166 12.14 0.62 -16.94
N ILE A 167 11.25 1.51 -16.47
CA ILE A 167 10.10 1.16 -15.62
C ILE A 167 8.95 0.65 -16.49
N ALA A 168 8.73 1.25 -17.68
CA ALA A 168 7.70 0.81 -18.62
C ALA A 168 7.87 -0.67 -19.01
N LYS A 169 9.11 -1.09 -19.30
CA LYS A 169 9.43 -2.50 -19.54
C LYS A 169 8.98 -3.42 -18.38
N ARG A 170 9.15 -2.98 -17.14
CA ARG A 170 8.72 -3.74 -15.95
C ARG A 170 7.20 -3.84 -15.82
N VAL A 171 6.48 -2.78 -16.21
CA VAL A 171 5.01 -2.77 -16.26
C VAL A 171 4.51 -3.76 -17.31
N GLU A 172 5.16 -3.82 -18.48
CA GLU A 172 4.84 -4.78 -19.55
C GLU A 172 5.10 -6.23 -19.13
N ASP A 173 6.26 -6.53 -18.56
CA ASP A 173 6.59 -7.86 -18.02
C ASP A 173 5.53 -8.35 -17.00
N SER A 174 4.94 -7.41 -16.26
CA SER A 174 3.91 -7.75 -15.26
C SER A 174 2.60 -8.20 -15.93
N LYS A 175 2.28 -7.70 -17.14
CA LYS A 175 1.07 -8.08 -17.89
C LYS A 175 1.19 -9.48 -18.49
N SER A 176 2.37 -9.83 -19.01
CA SER A 176 2.60 -11.16 -19.59
C SER A 176 2.47 -12.25 -18.51
N CYS A 177 3.01 -12.02 -17.31
CA CYS A 177 2.85 -12.91 -16.16
C CYS A 177 1.38 -13.17 -15.77
N LEU A 178 0.54 -12.11 -15.74
CA LEU A 178 -0.89 -12.25 -15.50
C LEU A 178 -1.59 -13.09 -16.58
N SER A 179 -1.22 -12.90 -17.85
CA SER A 179 -1.84 -13.63 -18.97
C SER A 179 -1.50 -15.12 -18.99
N SER A 180 -0.28 -15.51 -18.58
CA SER A 180 0.11 -16.92 -18.47
C SER A 180 -0.62 -17.64 -17.34
N THR A 181 -0.81 -16.99 -16.17
CA THR A 181 -1.57 -17.59 -15.06
C THR A 181 -3.05 -17.81 -15.40
N VAL A 182 -3.64 -16.97 -16.26
CA VAL A 182 -5.03 -17.14 -16.72
C VAL A 182 -5.14 -18.30 -17.71
N ASN A 183 -4.15 -18.49 -18.59
CA ASN A 183 -4.15 -19.61 -19.55
C ASN A 183 -3.93 -20.97 -18.88
N ASP A 184 -3.09 -21.04 -17.83
CA ASP A 184 -2.85 -22.28 -17.08
C ASP A 184 -4.07 -22.73 -16.25
N ASN A 185 -4.87 -21.78 -15.76
CA ASN A 185 -6.12 -22.10 -15.07
C ASN A 185 -7.23 -22.60 -16.03
N ASN A 186 -7.19 -22.21 -17.30
CA ASN A 186 -8.15 -22.68 -18.32
C ASN A 186 -7.75 -24.02 -18.96
N SER A 187 -6.46 -24.34 -19.04
CA SER A 187 -5.97 -25.65 -19.52
C SER A 187 -6.12 -26.76 -18.48
N SER A 188 -6.27 -26.40 -17.19
CA SER A 188 -6.55 -27.34 -16.09
C SER A 188 -8.01 -27.81 -16.04
N SER A 189 -8.94 -27.12 -16.72
CA SER A 189 -10.38 -27.43 -16.68
C SER A 189 -10.92 -28.28 -17.85
N SER A 190 -10.08 -28.70 -18.80
CA SER A 190 -10.54 -29.40 -20.03
C SER A 190 -10.42 -30.94 -20.02
N THR A 191 -10.13 -31.59 -18.89
CA THR A 191 -9.82 -33.04 -18.85
C THR A 191 -10.88 -33.93 -18.20
N THR A 192 -12.15 -33.55 -18.18
CA THR A 192 -13.24 -34.43 -17.70
C THR A 192 -14.55 -34.27 -18.47
N SER A 193 -14.55 -34.53 -19.78
CA SER A 193 -15.80 -34.87 -20.48
C SER A 193 -15.56 -35.74 -21.72
N ARG A 194 -15.07 -36.97 -21.52
CA ARG A 194 -15.15 -38.00 -22.58
C ARG A 194 -15.13 -39.40 -21.99
N SER A 195 -16.32 -39.98 -21.81
CA SER A 195 -16.65 -41.38 -22.15
C SER A 195 -17.91 -41.84 -21.41
N ARG A 196 -19.02 -42.02 -22.14
CA ARG A 196 -19.61 -43.36 -22.29
C ARG A 196 -20.61 -43.37 -23.45
N LYS A 197 -20.21 -44.13 -24.48
CA LYS A 197 -20.98 -44.52 -25.65
C LYS A 197 -22.21 -45.33 -25.23
N ALA A 198 -23.25 -45.16 -26.06
CA ALA A 198 -24.48 -45.93 -26.08
C ALA A 198 -24.26 -47.44 -26.19
N THR A 199 -25.08 -48.21 -25.48
CA THR A 199 -25.37 -49.61 -25.79
C THR A 199 -26.88 -49.75 -25.95
N LYS A 200 -27.34 -49.81 -27.20
CA LYS A 200 -28.63 -50.39 -27.60
C LYS A 200 -28.29 -51.76 -28.20
N ARG A 201 -28.92 -52.84 -27.75
CA ARG A 201 -29.19 -54.04 -28.57
C ARG A 201 -30.30 -54.88 -27.93
N HIS A 202 -31.31 -55.12 -28.77
CA HIS A 202 -32.33 -56.19 -28.85
C HIS A 202 -32.93 -56.77 -27.58
#